data_AF-A0AB73UR45-F1
#
_entry.id   AF-A0AB73UR45-F1
#
_cell.length_a   1.000
_cell.length_b   1.000
_cell.length_c   1.000
_cell.angle_alpha   90.00
_cell.angle_beta   90.00
_cell.angle_gamma   90.00
#
_symmetry.space_group_name_H-M   'P 1'
#
loop_
_entity.id
_entity.type
_entity.pdbx_description
1 polymer ?
#
loop_
_entity_poly.entity_id
_entity_poly.type
_entity_poly.pdbx_seq_one_letter_code
_entity_poly.pdbx_strand_id
1 'polypeptide(L)'
;MKSALNSIMISSILAVGGIIALLFNLMGDQDWIWNWVELLLAYLSLGILIGLYNKTVDHKTFPKILKRTLFISFNATILGIIIGATYQLLGKWNLTIMMYYWLIILLLHLITIITLVILVFENRNSKNYSLLYSFIIILNIVLTLGPVLFPVVLTIIGNAMNASAGH
;
A
#
# COMPACT_ATOMS: atom_id res chain seq x y z
N MET A 1 21.20 -4.08 -14.27
CA MET A 1 20.75 -5.19 -13.40
C MET A 1 21.04 -5.00 -11.91
N LYS A 2 22.28 -4.67 -11.49
CA LYS A 2 22.64 -4.55 -10.06
C LYS A 2 21.78 -3.55 -9.27
N SER A 3 21.46 -2.40 -9.85
CA SER A 3 20.63 -1.36 -9.21
C SER A 3 19.17 -1.77 -9.01
N ALA A 4 18.56 -2.45 -10.00
CA ALA A 4 17.17 -2.92 -9.90
C ALA A 4 17.01 -4.02 -8.83
N LEU A 5 17.95 -4.97 -8.78
CA LEU A 5 17.96 -6.02 -7.76
C LEU A 5 18.08 -5.43 -6.36
N ASN A 6 18.97 -4.44 -6.15
CA ASN A 6 19.10 -3.76 -4.87
C ASN A 6 17.79 -3.10 -4.43
N SER A 7 17.10 -2.40 -5.33
CA SER A 7 15.79 -1.80 -5.01
C SER A 7 14.74 -2.86 -4.65
N ILE A 8 14.68 -3.98 -5.39
CA ILE A 8 13.77 -5.08 -5.07
C ILE A 8 14.11 -5.67 -3.69
N MET A 9 15.39 -5.87 -3.36
CA MET A 9 15.82 -6.38 -2.07
C MET A 9 15.46 -5.45 -0.91
N ILE A 10 15.70 -4.14 -1.06
CA ILE A 10 15.31 -3.15 -0.05
C ILE A 10 13.79 -3.14 0.15
N SER A 11 13.01 -3.15 -0.94
CA SER A 11 11.56 -3.30 -0.88
C SER A 11 11.15 -4.58 -0.14
N SER A 12 11.85 -5.68 -0.35
CA SER A 12 11.56 -6.96 0.29
C SER A 12 11.78 -6.92 1.80
N ILE A 13 12.91 -6.34 2.23
CA ILE A 13 13.22 -6.15 3.65
C ILE A 13 12.14 -5.31 4.32
N LEU A 14 11.68 -4.23 3.68
CA LEU A 14 10.61 -3.39 4.20
C LEU A 14 9.27 -4.12 4.27
N ALA A 15 8.91 -4.92 3.26
CA ALA A 15 7.66 -5.68 3.26
C ALA A 15 7.65 -6.74 4.37
N VAL A 16 8.76 -7.45 4.57
CA VAL A 16 8.94 -8.38 5.69
C VAL A 16 8.89 -7.65 7.03
N GLY A 17 9.52 -6.49 7.15
CA GLY A 17 9.44 -5.65 8.33
C GLY A 17 8.00 -5.24 8.67
N GLY A 18 7.20 -4.88 7.66
CA GLY A 18 5.77 -4.59 7.83
C GLY A 18 4.99 -5.79 8.36
N ILE A 19 5.24 -7.00 7.84
CA ILE A 19 4.61 -8.24 8.35
C ILE A 19 5.04 -8.54 9.79
N ILE A 20 6.32 -8.34 10.13
CA ILE A 20 6.79 -8.54 11.50
C ILE A 20 6.07 -7.58 12.46
N ALA A 21 5.94 -6.30 12.10
CA ALA A 21 5.18 -5.32 12.88
C ALA A 21 3.70 -5.72 13.03
N LEU A 22 3.08 -6.22 11.97
CA LEU A 22 1.72 -6.77 12.02
C LEU A 22 1.58 -7.96 12.97
N LEU A 23 2.54 -8.88 12.97
CA LEU A 23 2.52 -10.00 13.89
C LEU A 23 2.62 -9.55 15.36
N PHE A 24 3.44 -8.53 15.66
CA PHE A 24 3.50 -7.95 17.00
C PHE A 24 2.16 -7.33 17.42
N ASN A 25 1.52 -6.56 16.53
CA ASN A 25 0.17 -6.01 16.77
C ASN A 25 -0.86 -7.11 17.07
N LEU A 26 -0.82 -8.22 16.33
CA LEU A 26 -1.75 -9.34 16.50
C LEU A 26 -1.50 -10.15 17.78
N MET A 27 -0.28 -10.13 18.33
CA MET A 27 0.09 -10.85 19.56
C MET A 27 -0.38 -10.16 20.85
N GLY A 28 -1.12 -9.05 20.74
CA GLY A 28 -1.82 -8.43 21.87
C GLY A 28 -1.16 -7.17 22.42
N ASP A 29 0.00 -6.76 21.88
CA ASP A 29 0.60 -5.46 22.16
C ASP A 29 0.03 -4.43 21.17
N GLN A 30 -1.29 -4.23 21.22
CA GLN A 30 -2.05 -3.32 20.34
C GLN A 30 -1.76 -1.86 20.68
N ASP A 31 -0.50 -1.46 20.50
CA ASP A 31 -0.10 -0.08 20.60
C ASP A 31 -0.45 0.61 19.29
N TRP A 32 -1.25 1.67 19.38
CA TRP A 32 -1.75 2.40 18.21
C TRP A 32 -0.62 2.86 17.26
N ILE A 33 0.59 3.07 17.79
CA ILE A 33 1.80 3.44 17.07
C ILE A 33 2.22 2.34 16.09
N TRP A 34 2.19 1.07 16.52
CA TRP A 34 2.63 -0.06 15.70
C TRP A 34 1.76 -0.25 14.46
N ASN A 35 0.45 0.01 14.54
CA ASN A 35 -0.47 0.06 13.39
C ASN A 35 -0.05 1.07 12.31
N TRP A 36 0.61 2.16 12.70
CA TRP A 36 1.13 3.14 11.74
C TRP A 36 2.53 2.79 11.23
N VAL A 37 3.35 2.12 12.04
CA VAL A 37 4.67 1.63 11.64
C VAL A 37 4.56 0.57 10.55
N GLU A 38 3.67 -0.43 10.74
CA GLU A 38 3.44 -1.48 9.74
C GLU A 38 2.97 -0.90 8.40
N LEU A 39 2.06 0.08 8.46
CA LEU A 39 1.52 0.80 7.31
C LEU A 39 2.65 1.56 6.59
N LEU A 40 3.48 2.29 7.34
CA LEU A 40 4.61 3.04 6.79
C LEU A 40 5.60 2.13 6.06
N LEU A 41 5.98 1.00 6.67
CA LEU A 41 6.90 0.04 6.08
C LEU A 41 6.35 -0.53 4.77
N ALA A 42 5.05 -0.85 4.73
CA ALA A 42 4.40 -1.32 3.52
C ALA A 42 4.37 -0.27 2.40
N TYR A 43 4.01 0.98 2.70
CA TYR A 43 4.00 2.05 1.69
C TYR A 43 5.41 2.42 1.20
N LEU A 44 6.43 2.38 2.06
CA LEU A 44 7.82 2.55 1.63
C LEU A 44 8.25 1.42 0.68
N SER A 45 7.89 0.17 1.00
CA SER A 45 8.15 -0.97 0.11
C SER A 45 7.50 -0.78 -1.26
N LEU A 46 6.20 -0.46 -1.29
CA LEU A 46 5.45 -0.20 -2.53
C LEU A 46 6.04 0.98 -3.31
N GLY A 47 6.42 2.07 -2.62
CA GLY A 47 7.01 3.25 -3.25
C GLY A 47 8.31 2.94 -3.99
N ILE A 48 9.15 2.07 -3.45
CA ILE A 48 10.38 1.62 -4.12
C ILE A 48 10.05 0.82 -5.39
N LEU A 49 9.08 -0.09 -5.33
CA LEU A 49 8.65 -0.88 -6.50
C LEU A 49 8.05 0.01 -7.59
N ILE A 50 7.21 0.97 -7.22
CA ILE A 50 6.60 1.94 -8.15
C ILE A 50 7.69 2.79 -8.80
N GLY A 51 8.65 3.29 -8.01
CA GLY A 51 9.78 4.07 -8.51
C GLY A 51 10.65 3.28 -9.49
N LEU A 52 10.84 1.98 -9.25
CA LEU A 52 11.55 1.08 -10.14
C LEU A 52 10.83 0.90 -11.49
N TYR A 53 9.51 0.75 -11.49
CA TYR A 53 8.74 0.68 -12.73
C TYR A 53 8.72 2.04 -13.46
N ASN A 54 8.58 3.16 -12.77
CA ASN A 54 8.54 4.48 -13.41
C ASN A 54 9.85 4.88 -14.10
N LYS A 55 11.00 4.33 -13.68
CA LYS A 55 12.30 4.57 -14.35
C LYS A 55 12.43 3.91 -15.72
N THR A 56 11.58 2.95 -16.06
CA THR A 56 11.62 2.27 -17.35
C THR A 56 10.89 3.09 -18.42
N VAL A 57 11.52 3.31 -19.57
CA VAL A 57 10.91 4.02 -20.71
C VAL A 57 10.04 3.03 -21.48
N ASP A 58 8.73 3.27 -21.51
CA ASP A 58 7.80 2.48 -22.31
C ASP A 58 7.37 3.25 -23.54
N HIS A 59 7.54 2.64 -24.71
CA HIS A 59 7.06 3.18 -25.97
C HIS A 59 5.58 2.83 -26.24
N LYS A 60 4.99 1.93 -25.45
CA LYS A 60 3.60 1.49 -25.56
C LYS A 60 2.68 2.38 -24.74
N THR A 61 1.49 2.69 -25.28
CA THR A 61 0.47 3.53 -24.63
C THR A 61 -0.08 2.92 -23.33
N PHE A 62 -0.32 1.61 -23.30
CA PHE A 62 -0.95 0.93 -22.16
C PHE A 62 -0.11 0.95 -20.87
N PRO A 63 1.17 0.50 -20.87
CA PRO A 63 2.07 0.63 -19.71
C PRO A 63 2.23 2.07 -19.22
N LYS A 64 2.25 3.05 -20.13
CA LYS A 64 2.33 4.47 -19.79
C LYS A 64 1.11 4.95 -19.01
N ILE A 65 -0.09 4.54 -19.41
CA ILE A 65 -1.33 4.83 -18.67
C ILE A 65 -1.28 4.16 -17.29
N LEU A 66 -0.91 2.89 -17.21
CA LEU A 66 -0.81 2.16 -15.94
C LEU A 66 0.16 2.84 -14.97
N LYS A 67 1.35 3.25 -15.42
CA LYS A 67 2.33 3.98 -14.59
C LYS A 67 1.77 5.29 -14.04
N ARG A 68 1.01 6.03 -14.85
CA ARG A 68 0.37 7.27 -14.42
C ARG A 68 -0.72 7.00 -13.39
N THR A 69 -1.58 6.02 -13.63
CA THR A 69 -2.62 5.60 -12.68
C THR A 69 -2.01 5.12 -11.37
N LEU A 70 -0.93 4.33 -11.45
CA LEU A 70 -0.18 3.83 -10.30
C LEU A 70 0.39 4.99 -9.47
N PHE A 71 1.05 5.95 -10.12
CA PHE A 71 1.59 7.12 -9.44
C PHE A 71 0.51 7.96 -8.77
N ILE A 72 -0.60 8.25 -9.47
CA ILE A 72 -1.68 9.07 -8.93
C ILE A 72 -2.36 8.35 -7.76
N SER A 73 -2.79 7.10 -7.94
CA SER A 73 -3.49 6.33 -6.90
C SER A 73 -2.63 6.14 -5.66
N PHE A 74 -1.35 5.81 -5.81
CA PHE A 74 -0.44 5.61 -4.69
C PHE A 74 -0.27 6.90 -3.86
N ASN A 75 0.04 8.02 -4.51
CA ASN A 75 0.23 9.30 -3.82
C ASN A 75 -1.08 9.82 -3.22
N ALA A 76 -2.21 9.67 -3.92
CA ALA A 76 -3.53 10.03 -3.40
C ALA A 76 -3.89 9.21 -2.17
N THR A 77 -3.54 7.92 -2.14
CA THR A 77 -3.78 7.05 -0.99
C THR A 77 -2.94 7.49 0.21
N ILE A 78 -1.64 7.75 0.04
CA ILE A 78 -0.77 8.22 1.13
C ILE A 78 -1.29 9.54 1.71
N LEU A 79 -1.56 10.52 0.84
CA LEU A 79 -2.08 11.81 1.26
C LEU A 79 -3.43 11.64 1.98
N GLY A 80 -4.30 10.79 1.43
CA GLY A 80 -5.59 10.48 2.01
C GLY A 80 -5.48 9.81 3.38
N ILE A 81 -4.53 8.92 3.60
CA ILE A 81 -4.29 8.34 4.92
C ILE A 81 -3.84 9.41 5.91
N ILE A 82 -2.92 10.31 5.53
CA ILE A 82 -2.45 11.39 6.40
C ILE A 82 -3.61 12.32 6.80
N ILE A 83 -4.43 12.72 5.83
CA ILE A 83 -5.61 13.56 6.07
C ILE A 83 -6.62 12.82 6.95
N GLY A 84 -6.98 11.59 6.60
CA GLY A 84 -7.92 10.76 7.35
C GLY A 84 -7.51 10.57 8.80
N ALA A 85 -6.25 10.18 9.04
CA ALA A 85 -5.69 10.01 10.37
C ALA A 85 -5.72 11.33 11.16
N THR A 86 -5.33 12.45 10.54
CA THR A 86 -5.34 13.77 11.20
C THR A 86 -6.76 14.18 11.61
N TYR A 87 -7.73 14.07 10.71
CA TYR A 87 -9.11 14.47 11.00
C TYR A 87 -9.80 13.53 11.98
N GLN A 88 -9.46 12.25 11.97
CA GLN A 88 -9.94 11.28 12.95
C GLN A 88 -9.39 11.57 14.35
N LEU A 89 -8.10 11.89 14.48
CA LEU A 89 -7.48 12.29 15.75
C LEU A 89 -8.04 13.61 16.29
N LEU A 90 -8.38 14.54 15.40
CA LEU A 90 -8.99 15.83 15.78
C LEU A 90 -10.49 15.73 16.10
N GLY A 91 -11.14 14.58 15.84
CA GLY A 91 -12.58 14.40 16.07
C GLY A 91 -13.47 15.35 15.27
N LYS A 92 -12.99 15.86 14.12
CA LYS A 92 -13.66 16.95 13.40
C LYS A 92 -14.79 16.51 12.47
N TRP A 93 -14.80 15.25 12.06
CA TRP A 93 -15.83 14.73 11.15
C TRP A 93 -16.71 13.72 11.85
N ASN A 94 -17.96 13.63 11.40
CA ASN A 94 -18.88 12.59 11.82
C ASN A 94 -18.30 11.20 11.47
N LEU A 95 -18.47 10.25 12.39
CA LEU A 95 -17.98 8.88 12.26
C LEU A 95 -18.49 8.16 10.99
N THR A 96 -19.72 8.46 10.56
CA THR A 96 -20.27 7.94 9.30
C THR A 96 -19.49 8.45 8.08
N ILE A 97 -19.16 9.75 8.07
CA ILE A 97 -18.35 10.37 7.02
C ILE A 97 -16.93 9.78 7.04
N MET A 98 -16.37 9.57 8.24
CA MET A 98 -15.07 8.92 8.40
C MET A 98 -15.05 7.49 7.86
N MET A 99 -16.06 6.68 8.17
CA MET A 99 -16.18 5.32 7.65
C MET A 99 -16.16 5.31 6.11
N TYR A 100 -16.98 6.13 5.45
CA TYR A 100 -16.99 6.23 3.99
C TYR A 100 -15.67 6.77 3.42
N TYR A 101 -15.02 7.69 4.12
CA TYR A 101 -13.71 8.18 3.74
C TYR A 101 -12.68 7.05 3.70
N TRP A 102 -12.59 6.23 4.76
CA TRP A 102 -11.67 5.11 4.81
C TRP A 102 -11.98 4.03 3.78
N LEU A 103 -13.25 3.83 3.40
CA LEU A 103 -13.63 2.98 2.27
C LEU A 103 -13.08 3.51 0.94
N ILE A 104 -13.07 4.83 0.72
CA ILE A 104 -12.45 5.44 -0.47
C ILE A 104 -10.93 5.22 -0.45
N ILE A 105 -10.28 5.37 0.70
CA ILE A 105 -8.84 5.09 0.86
C ILE A 105 -8.53 3.62 0.53
N LEU A 106 -9.35 2.69 1.02
CA LEU A 106 -9.22 1.26 0.72
C LEU A 106 -9.36 0.99 -0.79
N LEU A 107 -10.34 1.62 -1.45
CA LEU A 107 -10.54 1.51 -2.89
C LEU A 107 -9.33 2.04 -3.68
N LEU A 108 -8.77 3.20 -3.28
CA LEU A 108 -7.58 3.75 -3.90
C LEU A 108 -6.37 2.81 -3.76
N HIS A 109 -6.20 2.20 -2.58
CA HIS A 109 -5.16 1.20 -2.36
C HIS A 109 -5.32 -0.01 -3.28
N LEU A 110 -6.55 -0.53 -3.43
CA LEU A 110 -6.84 -1.64 -4.34
C LEU A 110 -6.50 -1.30 -5.79
N ILE A 111 -6.83 -0.09 -6.25
CA ILE A 111 -6.45 0.39 -7.59
C ILE A 111 -4.93 0.38 -7.75
N THR A 112 -4.18 0.86 -6.74
CA THR A 112 -2.70 0.84 -6.75
C THR A 112 -2.17 -0.59 -6.89
N ILE A 113 -2.65 -1.52 -6.07
CA ILE A 113 -2.18 -2.91 -6.07
C ILE A 113 -2.50 -3.60 -7.41
N ILE A 114 -3.74 -3.51 -7.88
CA ILE A 114 -4.16 -4.13 -9.15
C ILE A 114 -3.32 -3.58 -10.31
N THR A 115 -3.14 -2.26 -10.37
CA THR A 115 -2.33 -1.61 -11.41
C THR A 115 -0.88 -2.09 -11.38
N LEU A 116 -0.30 -2.22 -10.19
CA LEU A 116 1.07 -2.69 -10.00
C LEU A 116 1.22 -4.15 -10.45
N VAL A 117 0.29 -5.03 -10.09
CA VAL A 117 0.28 -6.43 -10.52
C VAL A 117 0.20 -6.55 -12.04
N ILE A 118 -0.68 -5.79 -12.69
CA ILE A 118 -0.79 -5.76 -14.16
C ILE A 118 0.55 -5.31 -14.78
N LEU A 119 1.19 -4.27 -14.23
CA LEU A 119 2.50 -3.80 -14.69
C LEU A 119 3.63 -4.84 -14.53
N VAL A 120 3.59 -5.65 -13.48
CA VAL A 120 4.56 -6.74 -13.29
C VAL A 120 4.43 -7.77 -14.41
N PHE A 121 3.19 -8.15 -14.77
CA PHE A 121 2.94 -9.12 -15.84
C PHE A 121 3.29 -8.59 -17.22
N GLU A 122 2.95 -7.33 -17.52
CA GLU A 122 3.29 -6.72 -18.82
C GLU A 122 4.81 -6.61 -19.00
N ASN A 123 5.56 -6.29 -17.94
CA ASN A 123 7.02 -6.19 -17.98
C ASN A 123 7.74 -7.54 -17.91
N ARG A 124 7.08 -8.64 -17.52
CA ARG A 124 7.63 -10.00 -17.54
C ARG A 124 8.04 -10.43 -18.96
N ASN A 125 7.39 -9.89 -19.98
CA ASN A 125 7.69 -10.16 -21.38
C ASN A 125 8.90 -9.37 -21.91
N SER A 126 9.49 -8.48 -21.11
CA SER A 126 10.69 -7.73 -21.48
C SER A 126 11.96 -8.50 -21.12
N LYS A 127 13.00 -8.43 -21.97
CA LYS A 127 14.30 -9.10 -21.76
C LYS A 127 15.03 -8.70 -20.46
N ASN A 128 14.57 -7.67 -19.76
CA ASN A 128 15.23 -7.05 -18.62
C ASN A 128 14.76 -7.57 -17.24
N TYR A 129 13.65 -8.30 -17.17
CA TYR A 129 13.13 -8.86 -15.91
C TYR A 129 13.15 -10.39 -15.95
N SER A 130 14.00 -10.99 -15.13
CA SER A 130 13.99 -12.45 -14.96
C SER A 130 12.71 -12.89 -14.23
N LEU A 131 12.31 -14.15 -14.47
CA LEU A 131 11.15 -14.76 -13.81
C LEU A 131 11.23 -14.67 -12.28
N LEU A 132 12.45 -14.79 -11.74
CA LEU A 132 12.75 -14.69 -10.32
C LEU A 132 12.48 -13.26 -9.79
N TYR A 133 12.83 -12.21 -10.54
CA TYR A 133 12.54 -10.83 -10.13
C TYR A 133 11.05 -10.55 -10.11
N SER A 134 10.31 -10.99 -11.12
CA SER A 134 8.84 -10.87 -11.13
C SER A 134 8.22 -11.61 -9.95
N PHE A 135 8.72 -12.79 -9.60
CA PHE A 135 8.26 -13.54 -8.43
C PHE A 135 8.49 -12.79 -7.12
N ILE A 136 9.70 -12.26 -6.88
CA ILE A 136 9.99 -11.49 -5.66
C ILE A 136 9.10 -10.24 -5.57
N ILE A 137 8.89 -9.54 -6.69
CA ILE A 137 8.03 -8.35 -6.71
C ILE A 137 6.59 -8.72 -6.35
N ILE A 138 6.04 -9.81 -6.92
CA ILE A 138 4.68 -10.28 -6.59
C ILE A 138 4.59 -10.66 -5.12
N LEU A 139 5.59 -11.39 -4.60
CA LEU A 139 5.65 -11.75 -3.19
C LEU A 139 5.64 -10.49 -2.31
N ASN A 140 6.43 -9.47 -2.63
CA ASN A 140 6.44 -8.21 -1.89
C ASN A 140 5.08 -7.54 -1.88
N ILE A 141 4.41 -7.47 -3.03
CA ILE A 141 3.06 -6.89 -3.13
C ILE A 141 2.12 -7.63 -2.17
N VAL A 142 2.14 -8.96 -2.17
CA VAL A 142 1.33 -9.79 -1.25
C VAL A 142 1.67 -9.52 0.21
N LEU A 143 2.96 -9.45 0.56
CA LEU A 143 3.42 -9.17 1.92
C LEU A 143 2.99 -7.77 2.40
N THR A 144 2.82 -6.79 1.51
CA THR A 144 2.33 -5.46 1.89
C THR A 144 0.82 -5.39 2.11
N LEU A 145 0.04 -6.39 1.68
CA LEU A 145 -1.42 -6.37 1.83
C LEU A 145 -1.86 -6.39 3.29
N GLY A 146 -1.35 -7.34 4.09
CA GLY A 146 -1.71 -7.47 5.50
C GLY A 146 -1.49 -6.16 6.28
N PRO A 147 -0.25 -5.62 6.28
CA PRO A 147 0.10 -4.39 7.01
C PRO A 147 -0.68 -3.14 6.59
N VAL A 148 -1.25 -3.11 5.37
CA VAL A 148 -2.10 -1.99 4.93
C VAL A 148 -3.57 -2.23 5.21
N LEU A 149 -4.06 -3.43 4.93
CA LEU A 149 -5.47 -3.78 5.10
C LEU A 149 -5.86 -3.80 6.56
N PHE A 150 -5.00 -4.31 7.44
CA PHE A 150 -5.31 -4.46 8.86
C PHE A 150 -5.69 -3.12 9.54
N PRO A 151 -4.84 -2.07 9.52
CA PRO A 151 -5.15 -0.83 10.21
C PRO A 151 -6.30 -0.07 9.53
N VAL A 152 -6.41 -0.12 8.20
CA VAL A 152 -7.49 0.54 7.46
C VAL A 152 -8.85 -0.11 7.77
N VAL A 153 -8.93 -1.44 7.74
CA VAL A 153 -10.17 -2.17 8.04
C VAL A 153 -10.57 -2.00 9.50
N LEU A 154 -9.62 -2.07 10.44
CA LEU A 154 -9.90 -1.77 11.85
C LEU A 154 -10.48 -0.36 12.03
N THR A 155 -9.95 0.62 11.30
CA THR A 155 -10.44 1.99 11.37
C THR A 155 -11.87 2.11 10.83
N ILE A 156 -12.20 1.41 9.75
CA ILE A 156 -13.57 1.34 9.20
C ILE A 156 -14.53 0.73 10.24
N ILE A 157 -14.17 -0.44 10.79
CA ILE A 157 -15.00 -1.16 11.76
C ILE A 157 -15.20 -0.31 13.03
N GLY A 158 -14.11 0.28 13.57
CA GLY A 158 -14.18 1.13 14.75
C GLY A 158 -15.09 2.33 14.56
N ASN A 159 -15.00 3.01 13.41
CA ASN A 159 -15.89 4.13 13.08
C ASN A 159 -17.36 3.68 12.94
N ALA A 160 -17.61 2.54 12.30
CA ALA A 160 -18.96 1.99 12.15
C ALA A 160 -19.60 1.60 13.49
N MET A 161 -18.84 0.94 14.37
CA MET A 161 -19.28 0.55 15.71
C MET A 161 -19.63 1.79 16.54
N ASN A 162 -18.74 2.80 16.56
CA ASN A 162 -18.96 4.02 17.32
C ASN A 162 -20.18 4.81 16.79
N ALA A 163 -20.34 4.90 15.47
CA ALA A 163 -21.51 5.53 14.86
C ALA A 163 -22.82 4.80 15.23
N SER A 164 -22.81 3.46 15.25
CA SER A 164 -23.98 2.66 15.61
C SER A 164 -24.38 2.80 17.09
N ALA A 165 -23.41 3.09 17.96
CA ALA A 165 -23.62 3.34 19.39
C ALA A 165 -24.14 4.75 19.70
N GLY A 166 -24.29 5.63 18.69
CA GLY A 166 -24.78 7.00 18.87
C GLY A 166 -23.72 7.99 19.36
N HIS A 167 -22.43 7.64 19.23
CA HIS A 167 -21.31 8.56 19.43
C HIS A 167 -21.06 9.47 18.21
#